data_AF-A0A2V5TFU8-F1
#
_entry.id   AF-A0A2V5TFU8-F1
#
_cell.length_a   1.000
_cell.length_b   1.000
_cell.length_c   1.000
_cell.angle_alpha   90.00
_cell.angle_beta   90.00
_cell.angle_gamma   90.00
#
_symmetry.space_group_name_H-M   'P 1'
#
loop_
_entity.id
_entity.type
_entity.pdbx_description
1 polymer ?
#
loop_
_entity_poly.entity_id
_entity_poly.type
_entity_poly.pdbx_seq_one_letter_code
_entity_poly.pdbx_strand_id
1 'polypeptide(L)'
;MKSPSIAMTLRGLLARSAPLLLLLTTVSLEAGGASSPVWTTALPEEVGLDSAALVEMFNHVRQHDVPVHSAQIVRHGKLMLDAYFYPYRAGMRHDVASVTKSITSTLVGLAIEKGHLRDLNQPVLSFFAGRSVAQLDERKRRLTLENLLTMQAGWDCGFEPKEARLLEMRRSADWLQFTLDLPMVAEPGTRFAYCSANCHVLSAILTRTTGTNALAFARRELFGPLGIRDVAWPADPQGHNHGWGDLQLHPGIIQVCLKPSDAVASVSSSGRRKTWCWCSRAAASSRATLRSSFSKRSSQTNLFRQILKLWPVFGNESRPQPGLRRREGSPNHTR
;
A
#
# COMPACT_ATOMS: atom_id res chain seq x y z
N MET A 1 29.32 -63.85 18.20
CA MET A 1 29.92 -64.68 19.25
C MET A 1 30.69 -63.78 20.21
N LYS A 2 30.28 -63.81 21.48
CA LYS A 2 30.99 -63.47 22.74
C LYS A 2 32.00 -62.31 22.76
N SER A 3 31.67 -61.27 23.52
CA SER A 3 32.63 -60.39 24.22
C SER A 3 33.53 -61.19 25.17
N PRO A 4 34.64 -60.61 25.67
CA PRO A 4 34.54 -60.05 27.02
C PRO A 4 35.38 -58.79 27.32
N SER A 5 34.92 -58.15 28.39
CA SER A 5 35.43 -57.01 29.15
C SER A 5 36.83 -57.24 29.77
N ILE A 6 37.65 -56.18 29.86
CA ILE A 6 38.80 -56.12 30.79
C ILE A 6 38.88 -54.74 31.48
N ALA A 7 38.63 -54.80 32.79
CA ALA A 7 39.32 -54.19 33.92
C ALA A 7 39.67 -52.69 33.96
N MET A 8 38.97 -52.07 34.92
CA MET A 8 39.28 -50.89 35.71
C MET A 8 40.66 -50.95 36.39
N THR A 9 41.44 -49.86 36.34
CA THR A 9 42.45 -49.57 37.38
C THR A 9 42.54 -48.06 37.59
N LEU A 10 42.11 -47.63 38.78
CA LEU A 10 42.26 -46.28 39.30
C LEU A 10 43.63 -46.18 39.99
N ARG A 11 44.51 -45.27 39.56
CA ARG A 11 45.53 -44.67 40.41
C ARG A 11 45.61 -43.19 40.07
N GLY A 12 45.21 -42.37 41.03
CA GLY A 12 45.27 -40.92 40.92
C GLY A 12 46.70 -40.40 41.04
N LEU A 13 46.95 -39.26 40.40
CA LEU A 13 47.89 -38.26 40.87
C LEU A 13 47.32 -36.88 40.54
N LEU A 14 47.09 -36.09 41.59
CA LEU A 14 46.72 -34.69 41.55
C LEU A 14 47.88 -33.86 41.01
N ALA A 15 47.67 -33.10 39.92
CA ALA A 15 48.44 -31.88 39.67
C ALA A 15 47.77 -30.97 38.61
N ARG A 16 47.33 -29.81 39.09
CA ARG A 16 47.33 -28.50 38.40
C ARG A 16 46.38 -28.29 37.22
N SER A 17 45.25 -27.71 37.59
CA SER A 17 44.42 -26.74 36.89
C SER A 17 45.09 -25.91 35.78
N ALA A 18 44.56 -26.05 34.57
CA ALA A 18 44.44 -24.99 33.57
C ALA A 18 43.09 -25.20 32.85
N PRO A 19 42.16 -24.22 32.81
CA PRO A 19 40.90 -24.41 32.12
C PRO A 19 41.16 -24.29 30.62
N LEU A 20 41.10 -25.43 29.92
CA LEU A 20 41.03 -25.47 28.47
C LEU A 20 39.64 -24.96 28.07
N LEU A 21 39.55 -23.67 27.74
CA LEU A 21 38.34 -23.02 27.27
C LEU A 21 38.00 -23.59 25.88
N LEU A 22 37.16 -24.63 25.84
CA LEU A 22 36.57 -25.12 24.60
C LEU A 22 35.63 -24.03 24.07
N LEU A 23 36.13 -23.21 23.15
CA LEU A 23 35.32 -22.30 22.35
C LEU A 23 34.42 -23.15 21.44
N LEU A 24 33.24 -23.49 21.92
CA LEU A 24 32.10 -23.86 21.09
C LEU A 24 31.76 -22.61 20.27
N THR A 25 32.39 -22.46 19.11
CA THR A 25 31.89 -21.54 18.09
C THR A 25 30.56 -22.11 17.62
N THR A 26 29.47 -21.62 18.20
CA THR A 26 28.16 -21.73 17.57
C THR A 26 28.26 -20.97 16.25
N VAL A 27 28.47 -21.70 15.15
CA VAL A 27 28.13 -21.20 13.84
C VAL A 27 26.61 -21.04 13.87
N SER A 28 26.17 -19.83 14.21
CA SER A 28 24.80 -19.41 13.93
C SER A 28 24.66 -19.44 12.43
N LEU A 29 24.04 -20.50 11.92
CA LEU A 29 23.54 -20.55 10.57
C LEU A 29 22.43 -19.49 10.52
N GLU A 30 22.76 -18.26 10.14
CA GLU A 30 21.76 -17.27 9.78
C GLU A 30 21.03 -17.80 8.56
N ALA A 31 19.88 -18.46 8.82
CA ALA A 31 18.87 -18.64 7.82
C ALA A 31 18.52 -17.24 7.30
N GLY A 32 18.84 -16.98 6.04
CA GLY A 32 18.53 -15.75 5.33
C GLY A 32 17.02 -15.53 5.22
N GLY A 33 16.40 -15.07 6.32
CA GLY A 33 15.05 -14.56 6.38
C GLY A 33 15.08 -13.08 6.02
N ALA A 34 14.34 -12.70 4.97
CA ALA A 34 14.26 -11.33 4.48
C ALA A 34 13.84 -10.36 5.59
N SER A 35 14.77 -9.51 6.06
CA SER A 35 14.47 -8.47 7.02
C SER A 35 13.69 -7.35 6.32
N SER A 36 12.37 -7.33 6.49
CA SER A 36 11.59 -6.09 6.33
C SER A 36 12.15 -5.02 7.29
N PRO A 37 11.91 -3.71 7.06
CA PRO A 37 12.46 -2.64 7.89
C PRO A 37 12.10 -2.85 9.36
N VAL A 38 13.04 -3.41 10.12
CA VAL A 38 12.78 -3.97 11.44
C VAL A 38 12.40 -2.82 12.37
N TRP A 39 11.14 -2.79 12.76
CA TRP A 39 10.72 -2.01 13.91
C TRP A 39 11.35 -2.63 15.15
N THR A 40 11.86 -1.81 16.07
CA THR A 40 12.19 -2.33 17.39
C THR A 40 10.91 -2.76 18.09
N THR A 41 10.95 -3.85 18.84
CA THR A 41 9.77 -4.33 19.57
C THR A 41 9.66 -3.64 20.93
N ALA A 42 8.44 -3.49 21.45
CA ALA A 42 8.17 -3.02 22.80
C ALA A 42 6.91 -3.66 23.37
N LEU A 43 6.81 -3.69 24.70
CA LEU A 43 5.56 -4.02 25.37
C LEU A 43 4.53 -2.90 25.13
N PRO A 44 3.22 -3.22 25.11
CA PRO A 44 2.16 -2.22 24.98
C PRO A 44 2.33 -1.02 25.92
N GLU A 45 2.64 -1.29 27.19
CA GLU A 45 2.73 -0.30 28.25
C GLU A 45 3.89 0.67 28.04
N GLU A 46 5.01 0.20 27.47
CA GLU A 46 6.19 1.03 27.16
C GLU A 46 5.91 2.11 26.11
N VAL A 47 4.83 1.93 25.34
CA VAL A 47 4.36 2.90 24.33
C VAL A 47 3.02 3.52 24.73
N GLY A 48 2.60 3.36 25.99
CA GLY A 48 1.38 3.95 26.55
C GLY A 48 0.10 3.33 25.99
N LEU A 49 0.13 2.06 25.61
CA LEU A 49 -1.01 1.28 25.16
C LEU A 49 -1.39 0.24 26.22
N ASP A 50 -2.67 0.12 26.53
CA ASP A 50 -3.18 -0.83 27.51
C ASP A 50 -3.28 -2.23 26.89
N SER A 51 -2.55 -3.21 27.45
CA SER A 51 -2.62 -4.59 26.98
C SER A 51 -3.99 -5.24 27.19
N ALA A 52 -4.77 -4.80 28.18
CA ALA A 52 -6.12 -5.31 28.42
C ALA A 52 -7.04 -5.08 27.22
N ALA A 53 -6.98 -3.89 26.61
CA ALA A 53 -7.76 -3.57 25.41
C ALA A 53 -7.40 -4.46 24.21
N LEU A 54 -6.15 -4.91 24.09
CA LEU A 54 -5.74 -5.84 23.04
C LEU A 54 -6.27 -7.24 23.28
N VAL A 55 -6.27 -7.69 24.54
CA VAL A 55 -6.88 -8.95 24.93
C VAL A 55 -8.38 -8.94 24.63
N GLU A 56 -9.08 -7.84 24.94
CA GLU A 56 -10.48 -7.64 24.57
C GLU A 56 -10.70 -7.71 23.05
N MET A 57 -9.84 -7.06 22.27
CA MET A 57 -9.87 -7.15 20.80
C MET A 57 -9.73 -8.61 20.32
N PHE A 58 -8.75 -9.35 20.84
CA PHE A 58 -8.56 -10.75 20.46
C PHE A 58 -9.74 -11.64 20.86
N ASN A 59 -10.29 -11.43 22.05
CA ASN A 59 -11.48 -12.13 22.51
C ASN A 59 -12.67 -11.82 21.61
N HIS A 60 -12.87 -10.55 21.24
CA HIS A 60 -13.94 -10.16 20.34
C HIS A 60 -13.83 -10.83 18.97
N VAL A 61 -12.64 -10.79 18.34
CA VAL A 61 -12.39 -11.44 17.05
C VAL A 61 -12.71 -12.94 17.12
N ARG A 62 -12.28 -13.62 18.19
CA ARG A 62 -12.49 -15.06 18.36
C ARG A 62 -13.93 -15.44 18.71
N GLN A 63 -14.60 -14.67 19.57
CA GLN A 63 -15.95 -14.98 20.03
C GLN A 63 -17.03 -14.69 19.00
N HIS A 64 -16.75 -13.77 18.06
CA HIS A 64 -17.69 -13.34 17.02
C HIS A 64 -17.27 -13.82 15.63
N ASP A 65 -16.28 -14.70 15.53
CA ASP A 65 -15.76 -15.24 14.26
C ASP A 65 -15.48 -14.14 13.21
N VAL A 66 -14.91 -13.02 13.65
CA VAL A 66 -14.60 -11.89 12.74
C VAL A 66 -13.49 -12.36 11.80
N PRO A 67 -13.63 -12.22 10.47
CA PRO A 67 -12.71 -12.79 9.48
C PRO A 67 -11.42 -11.96 9.35
N VAL A 68 -10.68 -11.80 10.45
CA VAL A 68 -9.38 -11.11 10.50
C VAL A 68 -8.28 -12.14 10.29
N HIS A 69 -7.38 -11.89 9.34
CA HIS A 69 -6.25 -12.80 9.08
C HIS A 69 -5.03 -12.44 9.93
N SER A 70 -4.78 -11.14 10.13
CA SER A 70 -3.64 -10.63 10.90
C SER A 70 -3.92 -9.22 11.43
N ALA A 71 -3.29 -8.88 12.56
CA ALA A 71 -3.30 -7.54 13.12
C ALA A 71 -1.88 -7.13 13.53
N GLN A 72 -1.47 -5.93 13.11
CA GLN A 72 -0.19 -5.35 13.50
C GLN A 72 -0.37 -3.93 14.01
N ILE A 73 0.31 -3.61 15.11
CA ILE A 73 0.23 -2.30 15.75
C ILE A 73 1.64 -1.78 15.99
N VAL A 74 1.92 -0.60 15.41
CA VAL A 74 3.16 0.13 15.60
C VAL A 74 2.83 1.47 16.26
N ARG A 75 3.53 1.80 17.35
CA ARG A 75 3.35 3.07 18.06
C ARG A 75 4.72 3.61 18.50
N HIS A 76 4.93 4.92 18.32
CA HIS A 76 6.21 5.58 18.60
C HIS A 76 7.43 4.91 17.93
N GLY A 77 7.21 4.36 16.74
CA GLY A 77 8.24 3.65 15.98
C GLY A 77 8.63 2.28 16.54
N LYS A 78 7.83 1.72 17.45
CA LYS A 78 8.02 0.38 17.99
C LYS A 78 6.85 -0.53 17.64
N LEU A 79 7.16 -1.76 17.22
CA LEU A 79 6.17 -2.81 16.97
C LEU A 79 5.77 -3.40 18.32
N MET A 80 4.50 -3.23 18.67
CA MET A 80 3.97 -3.80 19.90
C MET A 80 3.19 -5.08 19.59
N LEU A 81 2.44 -5.11 18.47
CA LEU A 81 1.62 -6.25 18.08
C LEU A 81 2.02 -6.77 16.71
N ASP A 82 2.27 -8.07 16.61
CA ASP A 82 2.30 -8.80 15.35
C ASP A 82 1.60 -10.15 15.53
N ALA A 83 0.31 -10.19 15.19
CA ALA A 83 -0.56 -11.32 15.44
C ALA A 83 -1.21 -11.83 14.17
N TYR A 84 -1.36 -13.15 14.09
CA TYR A 84 -1.98 -13.87 12.97
C TYR A 84 -3.03 -14.81 13.54
N PHE A 85 -4.19 -14.85 12.90
CA PHE A 85 -5.30 -15.73 13.29
C PHE A 85 -5.25 -16.99 12.43
N TYR A 86 -5.44 -18.17 13.04
CA TYR A 86 -5.45 -19.43 12.30
C TYR A 86 -6.49 -19.42 11.17
N PRO A 87 -6.17 -19.94 9.96
CA PRO A 87 -4.96 -20.68 9.58
C PRO A 87 -3.81 -19.81 9.02
N TYR A 88 -3.91 -18.49 9.12
CA TYR A 88 -2.91 -17.56 8.60
C TYR A 88 -1.67 -17.49 9.48
N ARG A 89 -0.53 -17.17 8.87
CA ARG A 89 0.77 -17.08 9.55
C ARG A 89 1.64 -15.97 8.98
N ALA A 90 2.67 -15.61 9.74
CA ALA A 90 3.74 -14.74 9.27
C ALA A 90 4.34 -15.26 7.96
N GLY A 91 4.68 -14.35 7.05
CA GLY A 91 5.22 -14.71 5.75
C GLY A 91 4.18 -15.14 4.72
N MET A 92 2.88 -14.96 4.97
CA MET A 92 1.85 -15.12 3.96
C MET A 92 1.50 -13.78 3.30
N ARG A 93 1.55 -13.74 1.96
CA ARG A 93 1.04 -12.60 1.20
C ARG A 93 -0.49 -12.57 1.27
N HIS A 94 -1.02 -11.36 1.38
CA HIS A 94 -2.43 -11.06 1.37
C HIS A 94 -2.71 -10.09 0.23
N ASP A 95 -3.80 -10.34 -0.49
CA ASP A 95 -4.39 -9.32 -1.36
C ASP A 95 -4.81 -8.13 -0.49
N VAL A 96 -4.20 -6.96 -0.75
CA VAL A 96 -4.47 -5.75 0.04
C VAL A 96 -5.61 -4.91 -0.54
N ALA A 97 -6.31 -5.44 -1.55
CA ALA A 97 -7.44 -4.81 -2.22
C ALA A 97 -7.12 -3.34 -2.56
N SER A 98 -7.98 -2.41 -2.17
CA SER A 98 -7.88 -1.00 -2.52
C SER A 98 -6.67 -0.26 -1.94
N VAL A 99 -5.89 -0.84 -1.01
CA VAL A 99 -4.56 -0.29 -0.64
C VAL A 99 -3.65 -0.18 -1.86
N THR A 100 -3.87 -1.03 -2.87
CA THR A 100 -3.20 -0.96 -4.17
C THR A 100 -3.31 0.42 -4.82
N LYS A 101 -4.45 1.12 -4.70
CA LYS A 101 -4.66 2.45 -5.29
C LYS A 101 -3.71 3.50 -4.68
N SER A 102 -3.41 3.38 -3.40
CA SER A 102 -2.42 4.22 -2.72
C SER A 102 -1.01 3.96 -3.23
N ILE A 103 -0.66 2.69 -3.51
CA ILE A 103 0.61 2.34 -4.15
C ILE A 103 0.67 2.91 -5.57
N THR A 104 -0.33 2.68 -6.41
CA THR A 104 -0.42 3.23 -7.76
C THR A 104 -0.28 4.76 -7.76
N SER A 105 -0.98 5.46 -6.86
CA SER A 105 -0.87 6.92 -6.70
C SER A 105 0.53 7.38 -6.29
N THR A 106 1.18 6.63 -5.39
CA THR A 106 2.57 6.88 -4.99
C THR A 106 3.52 6.72 -6.18
N LEU A 107 3.31 5.70 -7.02
CA LEU A 107 4.10 5.50 -8.23
C LEU A 107 3.92 6.65 -9.23
N VAL A 108 2.71 7.22 -9.36
CA VAL A 108 2.49 8.43 -10.18
C VAL A 108 3.30 9.61 -9.64
N GLY A 109 3.29 9.83 -8.32
CA GLY A 109 4.14 10.85 -7.68
C GLY A 109 5.63 10.64 -7.96
N LEU A 110 6.11 9.41 -7.83
CA LEU A 110 7.50 9.05 -8.16
C LEU A 110 7.82 9.25 -9.64
N ALA A 111 6.90 8.92 -10.55
CA ALA A 111 7.07 9.15 -11.98
C ALA A 111 7.18 10.65 -12.31
N ILE A 112 6.44 11.52 -11.62
CA ILE A 112 6.61 12.98 -11.73
C ILE A 112 7.98 13.41 -11.20
N GLU A 113 8.35 12.97 -10.00
CA GLU A 113 9.64 13.31 -9.39
C GLU A 113 10.83 12.92 -10.28
N LYS A 114 10.71 11.79 -10.98
CA LYS A 114 11.74 11.24 -11.88
C LYS A 114 11.68 11.82 -13.30
N GLY A 115 10.71 12.69 -13.60
CA GLY A 115 10.56 13.33 -14.90
C GLY A 115 9.94 12.44 -16.00
N HIS A 116 9.35 11.30 -15.64
CA HIS A 116 8.55 10.48 -16.56
C HIS A 116 7.18 11.12 -16.83
N LEU A 117 6.66 11.87 -15.86
CA LEU A 117 5.46 12.69 -15.99
C LEU A 117 5.84 14.16 -15.68
N ARG A 118 5.23 15.10 -16.40
CA ARG A 118 5.47 16.53 -16.22
C ARG A 118 4.76 17.06 -14.98
N ASP A 119 3.46 16.80 -14.87
CA ASP A 119 2.59 17.32 -13.81
C ASP A 119 1.21 16.61 -13.82
N LEU A 120 0.36 16.92 -12.84
CA LEU A 120 -0.98 16.34 -12.71
C LEU A 120 -2.03 16.92 -13.68
N ASN A 121 -1.74 18.05 -14.32
CA ASN A 121 -2.66 18.71 -15.26
C ASN A 121 -2.56 18.12 -16.68
N GLN A 122 -1.64 17.16 -16.90
CA GLN A 122 -1.52 16.50 -18.19
C GLN A 122 -2.83 15.81 -18.59
N PRO A 123 -3.35 16.07 -19.80
CA PRO A 123 -4.52 15.38 -20.31
C PRO A 123 -4.27 13.88 -20.44
N VAL A 124 -5.18 13.05 -19.97
CA VAL A 124 -5.08 11.58 -20.01
C VAL A 124 -4.90 11.08 -21.43
N LEU A 125 -5.63 11.65 -22.40
CA LEU A 125 -5.54 11.24 -23.80
C LEU A 125 -4.19 11.58 -24.45
N SER A 126 -3.41 12.51 -23.90
CA SER A 126 -2.07 12.82 -24.43
C SER A 126 -1.10 11.64 -24.33
N PHE A 127 -1.34 10.71 -23.40
CA PHE A 127 -0.58 9.48 -23.28
C PHE A 127 -1.01 8.40 -24.29
N PHE A 128 -2.07 8.60 -25.08
CA PHE A 128 -2.63 7.55 -25.94
C PHE A 128 -2.92 8.05 -27.36
N ALA A 129 -2.10 8.96 -27.89
CA ALA A 129 -2.30 9.64 -29.19
C ALA A 129 -2.48 8.72 -30.42
N GLY A 130 -2.24 7.41 -30.32
CA GLY A 130 -2.47 6.44 -31.39
C GLY A 130 -3.68 5.52 -31.21
N ARG A 131 -4.48 5.71 -30.15
CA ARG A 131 -5.70 4.92 -29.91
C ARG A 131 -6.92 5.67 -30.41
N SER A 132 -7.82 4.95 -31.08
CA SER A 132 -9.18 5.44 -31.31
C SER A 132 -9.93 5.44 -29.98
N VAL A 133 -10.69 6.50 -29.71
CA VAL A 133 -11.46 6.68 -28.48
C VAL A 133 -12.91 6.91 -28.85
N ALA A 134 -13.79 5.99 -28.45
CA ALA A 134 -15.22 6.13 -28.66
C ALA A 134 -15.80 7.26 -27.79
N GLN A 135 -16.92 7.84 -28.26
CA GLN A 135 -17.65 8.88 -27.52
C GLN A 135 -16.74 10.04 -27.07
N LEU A 136 -15.85 10.46 -27.97
CA LEU A 136 -14.87 11.51 -27.69
C LEU A 136 -15.56 12.88 -27.71
N ASP A 137 -15.70 13.47 -26.53
CA ASP A 137 -16.20 14.84 -26.35
C ASP A 137 -15.14 15.75 -25.69
N GLU A 138 -15.44 17.03 -25.60
CA GLU A 138 -14.54 18.02 -25.00
C GLU A 138 -14.24 17.76 -23.52
N ARG A 139 -15.13 17.07 -22.80
CA ARG A 139 -14.92 16.71 -21.39
C ARG A 139 -13.82 15.65 -21.30
N LYS A 140 -13.91 14.61 -22.12
CA LYS A 140 -12.91 13.54 -22.20
C LYS A 140 -11.54 14.08 -22.66
N ARG A 141 -11.50 15.08 -23.55
CA ARG A 141 -10.25 15.74 -23.96
C ARG A 141 -9.56 16.50 -22.82
N ARG A 142 -10.33 17.10 -21.90
CA ARG A 142 -9.80 17.87 -20.76
C ARG A 142 -9.51 17.03 -19.52
N LEU A 143 -9.91 15.75 -19.50
CA LEU A 143 -9.67 14.85 -18.37
C LEU A 143 -8.17 14.77 -18.05
N THR A 144 -7.79 15.04 -16.80
CA THR A 144 -6.38 15.09 -16.35
C THR A 144 -5.99 13.92 -15.46
N LEU A 145 -4.68 13.75 -15.23
CA LEU A 145 -4.16 12.80 -14.22
C LEU A 145 -4.70 13.10 -12.81
N GLU A 146 -4.83 14.38 -12.45
CA GLU A 146 -5.43 14.79 -11.17
C GLU A 146 -6.82 14.18 -11.02
N ASN A 147 -7.67 14.30 -12.04
CA ASN A 147 -9.04 13.77 -11.96
C ASN A 147 -9.10 12.25 -11.80
N LEU A 148 -8.17 11.51 -12.39
CA LEU A 148 -8.06 10.06 -12.17
C LEU A 148 -7.67 9.75 -10.71
N LEU A 149 -6.65 10.44 -10.19
CA LEU A 149 -6.16 10.26 -8.82
C LEU A 149 -7.19 10.68 -7.76
N THR A 150 -8.03 11.67 -8.06
CA THR A 150 -9.07 12.16 -7.16
C THR A 150 -10.40 11.42 -7.32
N MET A 151 -10.48 10.43 -8.23
CA MET A 151 -11.73 9.73 -8.56
C MET A 151 -12.85 10.67 -9.01
N GLN A 152 -12.49 11.74 -9.72
CA GLN A 152 -13.41 12.74 -10.26
C GLN A 152 -13.35 12.79 -11.78
N ALA A 153 -13.11 11.65 -12.40
CA ALA A 153 -12.85 11.61 -13.83
C ALA A 153 -14.12 11.78 -14.69
N GLY A 154 -15.32 11.56 -14.13
CA GLY A 154 -16.59 11.84 -14.81
C GLY A 154 -17.01 10.81 -15.86
N TRP A 155 -16.26 9.71 -16.03
CA TRP A 155 -16.71 8.54 -16.80
C TRP A 155 -17.99 7.96 -16.22
N ASP A 156 -18.74 7.24 -17.05
CA ASP A 156 -19.87 6.41 -16.63
C ASP A 156 -19.41 5.14 -15.88
N CYS A 157 -18.72 5.33 -14.77
CA CYS A 157 -18.30 4.26 -13.88
C CYS A 157 -19.47 3.69 -13.04
N GLY A 158 -20.67 4.26 -13.17
CA GLY A 158 -21.78 4.04 -12.26
C GLY A 158 -21.56 4.67 -10.87
N PHE A 159 -22.64 4.75 -10.10
CA PHE A 159 -22.62 5.13 -8.67
C PHE A 159 -23.11 3.99 -7.77
N GLU A 160 -23.26 2.81 -8.36
CA GLU A 160 -23.88 1.66 -7.71
C GLU A 160 -22.86 0.88 -6.87
N PRO A 161 -23.30 0.30 -5.75
CA PRO A 161 -22.47 -0.64 -5.01
C PRO A 161 -22.08 -1.83 -5.92
N LYS A 162 -20.85 -2.34 -5.76
CA LYS A 162 -20.24 -3.52 -6.43
C LYS A 162 -19.40 -3.28 -7.69
N GLU A 163 -19.09 -2.03 -8.07
CA GLU A 163 -18.18 -1.71 -9.17
C GLU A 163 -18.50 -2.47 -10.49
N ALA A 164 -19.74 -2.41 -10.99
CA ALA A 164 -20.16 -3.15 -12.19
C ALA A 164 -19.22 -2.94 -13.40
N ARG A 165 -18.73 -1.71 -13.61
CA ARG A 165 -17.78 -1.40 -14.67
C ARG A 165 -16.42 -2.09 -14.52
N LEU A 166 -15.98 -2.39 -13.30
CA LEU A 166 -14.78 -3.18 -13.08
C LEU A 166 -14.98 -4.62 -13.61
N LEU A 167 -16.16 -5.21 -13.36
CA LEU A 167 -16.47 -6.56 -13.85
C LEU A 167 -16.58 -6.61 -15.37
N GLU A 168 -17.19 -5.60 -15.99
CA GLU A 168 -17.27 -5.46 -17.44
C GLU A 168 -15.88 -5.27 -18.07
N MET A 169 -15.06 -4.39 -17.49
CA MET A 169 -13.67 -4.18 -17.89
C MET A 169 -12.91 -5.52 -17.87
N ARG A 170 -13.02 -6.29 -16.78
CA ARG A 170 -12.34 -7.59 -16.65
C ARG A 170 -12.79 -8.64 -17.66
N ARG A 171 -14.00 -8.51 -18.22
CA ARG A 171 -14.52 -9.39 -19.28
C ARG A 171 -14.17 -8.91 -20.69
N SER A 172 -13.68 -7.69 -20.82
CA SER A 172 -13.25 -7.13 -22.11
C SER A 172 -11.88 -7.67 -22.52
N ALA A 173 -11.60 -7.63 -23.82
CA ALA A 173 -10.31 -8.06 -24.37
C ALA A 173 -9.18 -7.07 -24.08
N ASP A 174 -9.47 -5.77 -24.02
CA ASP A 174 -8.52 -4.70 -23.70
C ASP A 174 -9.14 -3.78 -22.63
N TRP A 175 -8.60 -3.85 -21.42
CA TRP A 175 -9.16 -3.16 -20.25
C TRP A 175 -8.92 -1.65 -20.29
N LEU A 176 -7.78 -1.24 -20.85
CA LEU A 176 -7.49 0.16 -21.10
C LEU A 176 -8.48 0.70 -22.14
N GLN A 177 -8.66 0.01 -23.26
CA GLN A 177 -9.57 0.43 -24.32
C GLN A 177 -11.02 0.51 -23.81
N PHE A 178 -11.48 -0.51 -23.08
CA PHE A 178 -12.79 -0.51 -22.43
C PHE A 178 -13.01 0.77 -21.62
N THR A 179 -12.02 1.13 -20.79
CA THR A 179 -12.12 2.33 -19.97
C THR A 179 -12.13 3.58 -20.83
N LEU A 180 -11.21 3.72 -21.79
CA LEU A 180 -11.14 4.88 -22.69
C LEU A 180 -12.44 5.11 -23.49
N ASP A 181 -13.17 4.04 -23.78
CA ASP A 181 -14.42 4.07 -24.54
C ASP A 181 -15.67 4.36 -23.68
N LEU A 182 -15.55 4.36 -22.34
CA LEU A 182 -16.67 4.71 -21.47
C LEU A 182 -17.21 6.13 -21.78
N PRO A 183 -18.54 6.34 -21.83
CA PRO A 183 -19.13 7.66 -21.97
C PRO A 183 -18.81 8.58 -20.78
N MET A 184 -18.92 9.89 -20.99
CA MET A 184 -18.83 10.88 -19.91
C MET A 184 -20.22 11.23 -19.37
N VAL A 185 -20.42 11.13 -18.07
CA VAL A 185 -21.68 11.47 -17.37
C VAL A 185 -21.57 12.71 -16.47
N ALA A 186 -20.35 13.22 -16.27
CA ALA A 186 -20.08 14.45 -15.51
C ALA A 186 -18.85 15.19 -16.05
N GLU A 187 -18.71 16.47 -15.69
CA GLU A 187 -17.49 17.23 -15.95
C GLU A 187 -16.33 16.70 -15.07
N PRO A 188 -15.12 16.49 -15.62
CA PRO A 188 -13.95 16.14 -14.83
C PRO A 188 -13.71 17.13 -13.69
N GLY A 189 -13.38 16.62 -12.50
CA GLY A 189 -13.12 17.41 -11.29
C GLY A 189 -14.38 17.85 -10.52
N THR A 190 -15.59 17.64 -11.06
CA THR A 190 -16.81 18.18 -10.43
C THR A 190 -17.54 17.20 -9.52
N ARG A 191 -17.43 15.90 -9.77
CA ARG A 191 -18.15 14.86 -9.01
C ARG A 191 -17.24 13.69 -8.69
N PHE A 192 -17.18 13.30 -7.42
CA PHE A 192 -16.53 12.08 -6.99
C PHE A 192 -17.37 10.85 -7.36
N ALA A 193 -16.74 9.87 -7.98
CA ALA A 193 -17.28 8.54 -8.26
C ALA A 193 -16.18 7.51 -8.05
N TYR A 194 -16.34 6.63 -7.05
CA TYR A 194 -15.37 5.57 -6.82
C TYR A 194 -15.33 4.64 -8.03
N CYS A 195 -14.19 4.59 -8.73
CA CYS A 195 -14.06 3.86 -9.97
C CYS A 195 -12.67 3.24 -10.13
N SER A 196 -12.59 1.92 -9.95
CA SER A 196 -11.34 1.18 -10.13
C SER A 196 -10.69 1.32 -11.52
N ALA A 197 -11.48 1.56 -12.57
CA ALA A 197 -10.97 1.78 -13.92
C ALA A 197 -10.02 3.00 -14.01
N ASN A 198 -10.24 4.05 -13.19
CA ASN A 198 -9.34 5.21 -13.12
C ASN A 198 -7.91 4.79 -12.79
N CYS A 199 -7.76 3.93 -11.78
CA CYS A 199 -6.44 3.48 -11.34
C CYS A 199 -5.82 2.50 -12.32
N HIS A 200 -6.62 1.71 -13.07
CA HIS A 200 -6.09 0.89 -14.14
C HIS A 200 -5.49 1.71 -15.28
N VAL A 201 -6.16 2.80 -15.68
CA VAL A 201 -5.62 3.77 -16.64
C VAL A 201 -4.30 4.37 -16.14
N LEU A 202 -4.21 4.71 -14.84
CA LEU A 202 -2.94 5.19 -14.25
C LEU A 202 -1.82 4.15 -14.37
N SER A 203 -2.10 2.86 -14.16
CA SER A 203 -1.13 1.77 -14.37
C SER A 203 -0.64 1.69 -15.81
N ALA A 204 -1.54 1.85 -16.78
CA ALA A 204 -1.18 1.90 -18.20
C ALA A 204 -0.33 3.14 -18.55
N ILE A 205 -0.65 4.30 -17.98
CA ILE A 205 0.14 5.52 -18.14
C ILE A 205 1.55 5.33 -17.57
N LEU A 206 1.67 4.78 -16.35
CA LEU A 206 2.97 4.45 -15.74
C LEU A 206 3.77 3.49 -16.63
N THR A 207 3.11 2.48 -17.18
CA THR A 207 3.76 1.52 -18.08
C THR A 207 4.34 2.22 -19.31
N ARG A 208 3.55 3.10 -19.93
CA ARG A 208 3.96 3.84 -21.12
C ARG A 208 5.11 4.81 -20.86
N THR A 209 5.04 5.59 -19.77
CA THR A 209 5.98 6.68 -19.52
C THR A 209 7.30 6.22 -18.89
N THR A 210 7.27 5.07 -18.21
CA THR A 210 8.47 4.48 -17.59
C THR A 210 9.12 3.40 -18.46
N GLY A 211 8.42 2.90 -19.48
CA GLY A 211 8.88 1.81 -20.35
C GLY A 211 8.85 0.43 -19.69
N THR A 212 8.33 0.31 -18.47
CA THR A 212 8.22 -0.96 -17.71
C THR A 212 6.87 -1.02 -17.01
N ASN A 213 6.31 -2.21 -16.79
CA ASN A 213 5.04 -2.32 -16.05
C ASN A 213 5.13 -1.76 -14.61
N ALA A 214 3.98 -1.46 -14.01
CA ALA A 214 3.92 -0.80 -12.71
C ALA A 214 4.61 -1.61 -11.60
N LEU A 215 4.57 -2.96 -11.64
CA LEU A 215 5.29 -3.80 -10.68
C LEU A 215 6.81 -3.66 -10.82
N ALA A 216 7.34 -3.65 -12.03
CA ALA A 216 8.78 -3.46 -12.28
C ALA A 216 9.23 -2.06 -11.85
N PHE A 217 8.43 -1.03 -12.16
CA PHE A 217 8.67 0.32 -11.69
C PHE A 217 8.63 0.41 -10.16
N ALA A 218 7.63 -0.20 -9.52
CA ALA A 218 7.51 -0.26 -8.07
C ALA A 218 8.67 -0.99 -7.41
N ARG A 219 9.11 -2.13 -7.97
CA ARG A 219 10.28 -2.87 -7.48
C ARG A 219 11.53 -2.00 -7.46
N ARG A 220 11.75 -1.20 -8.49
CA ARG A 220 12.93 -0.34 -8.62
C ARG A 220 12.86 0.90 -7.73
N GLU A 221 11.73 1.61 -7.74
CA GLU A 221 11.64 2.96 -7.18
C GLU A 221 10.97 3.02 -5.80
N LEU A 222 10.25 1.98 -5.38
CA LEU A 222 9.50 1.97 -4.13
C LEU A 222 9.84 0.76 -3.26
N PHE A 223 9.53 -0.46 -3.73
CA PHE A 223 9.67 -1.68 -2.94
C PHE A 223 11.14 -2.03 -2.66
N GLY A 224 12.01 -1.99 -3.66
CA GLY A 224 13.44 -2.27 -3.50
C GLY A 224 14.11 -1.37 -2.46
N PRO A 225 13.98 -0.03 -2.57
CA PRO A 225 14.47 0.89 -1.54
C PRO A 225 13.90 0.67 -0.14
N LEU A 226 12.67 0.14 -0.03
CA LEU A 226 12.02 -0.19 1.23
C LEU A 226 12.32 -1.63 1.73
N GLY A 227 13.16 -2.39 1.02
CA GLY A 227 13.47 -3.78 1.38
C GLY A 227 12.33 -4.78 1.12
N ILE A 228 11.31 -4.38 0.38
CA ILE A 228 10.14 -5.18 0.03
C ILE A 228 10.49 -6.03 -1.20
N ARG A 229 10.62 -7.35 -1.02
CA ARG A 229 11.09 -8.27 -2.07
C ARG A 229 10.00 -9.21 -2.56
N ASP A 230 9.26 -9.81 -1.62
CA ASP A 230 8.22 -10.77 -1.94
C ASP A 230 6.88 -10.08 -2.18
N VAL A 231 6.61 -9.82 -3.46
CA VAL A 231 5.41 -9.12 -3.96
C VAL A 231 4.90 -9.82 -5.20
N ALA A 232 3.60 -10.05 -5.25
CA ALA A 232 2.89 -10.42 -6.46
C ALA A 232 1.87 -9.32 -6.81
N TRP A 233 1.81 -8.94 -8.08
CA TRP A 233 0.82 -7.99 -8.56
C TRP A 233 0.36 -8.46 -9.95
N PRO A 234 -0.86 -9.02 -10.07
CA PRO A 234 -1.39 -9.47 -11.34
C PRO A 234 -1.47 -8.34 -12.37
N ALA A 235 -1.52 -8.73 -13.64
CA ALA A 235 -1.65 -7.83 -14.77
C ALA A 235 -2.78 -8.27 -15.69
N ASP A 236 -3.33 -7.28 -16.41
CA ASP A 236 -4.29 -7.50 -17.48
C ASP A 236 -3.65 -8.25 -18.67
N PRO A 237 -4.43 -8.66 -19.68
CA PRO A 237 -3.89 -9.34 -20.86
C PRO A 237 -2.90 -8.48 -21.69
N GLN A 238 -2.87 -7.16 -21.48
CA GLN A 238 -1.94 -6.23 -22.13
C GLN A 238 -0.65 -6.02 -21.31
N GLY A 239 -0.53 -6.62 -20.12
CA GLY A 239 0.63 -6.51 -19.24
C GLY A 239 0.61 -5.30 -18.30
N HIS A 240 -0.49 -4.56 -18.19
CA HIS A 240 -0.66 -3.51 -17.20
C HIS A 240 -1.09 -4.12 -15.86
N ASN A 241 -0.33 -3.87 -14.79
CA ASN A 241 -0.72 -4.35 -13.47
C ASN A 241 -2.08 -3.79 -13.04
N HIS A 242 -2.84 -4.55 -12.25
CA HIS A 242 -4.17 -4.17 -11.77
C HIS A 242 -4.09 -2.92 -10.89
N GLY A 243 -4.18 -1.73 -11.47
CA GLY A 243 -3.88 -0.48 -10.77
C GLY A 243 -4.81 -0.19 -9.58
N TRP A 244 -5.94 -0.88 -9.51
CA TRP A 244 -6.98 -0.68 -8.50
C TRP A 244 -6.92 -1.65 -7.31
N GLY A 245 -6.28 -2.81 -7.44
CA GLY A 245 -6.45 -3.94 -6.53
C GLY A 245 -5.53 -5.12 -6.83
N ASP A 246 -5.69 -6.21 -6.09
CA ASP A 246 -5.02 -7.50 -6.30
C ASP A 246 -3.50 -7.51 -6.05
N LEU A 247 -2.91 -6.40 -5.61
CA LEU A 247 -1.54 -6.38 -5.10
C LEU A 247 -1.46 -7.24 -3.84
N GLN A 248 -0.49 -8.15 -3.82
CA GLN A 248 -0.27 -9.05 -2.70
C GLN A 248 1.01 -8.69 -1.95
N LEU A 249 0.86 -8.35 -0.67
CA LEU A 249 1.95 -7.96 0.24
C LEU A 249 1.87 -8.75 1.54
N HIS A 250 2.98 -8.80 2.28
CA HIS A 250 2.96 -9.28 3.67
C HIS A 250 2.35 -8.21 4.59
N PRO A 251 1.60 -8.59 5.64
CA PRO A 251 1.05 -7.64 6.61
C PRO A 251 2.11 -6.69 7.20
N GLY A 252 3.30 -7.22 7.50
CA GLY A 252 4.50 -6.48 7.97
C GLY A 252 4.90 -5.27 7.14
N ILE A 253 4.59 -5.30 5.84
CA ILE A 253 5.07 -4.34 4.86
C ILE A 253 4.15 -3.13 4.77
N ILE A 254 2.86 -3.28 5.07
CA ILE A 254 1.87 -2.18 5.01
C ILE A 254 2.27 -1.05 5.97
N GLN A 255 2.85 -1.40 7.13
CA GLN A 255 3.31 -0.45 8.15
C GLN A 255 4.50 0.41 7.68
N VAL A 256 5.33 -0.10 6.77
CA VAL A 256 6.53 0.61 6.28
C VAL A 256 6.14 1.81 5.41
N CYS A 257 5.10 1.66 4.60
CA CYS A 257 4.56 2.77 3.80
C CYS A 257 4.02 3.92 4.67
N LEU A 258 3.77 3.67 5.97
CA LEU A 258 3.21 4.62 6.93
C LEU A 258 4.26 5.27 7.86
N LYS A 259 5.55 4.90 7.78
CA LYS A 259 6.63 5.46 8.63
C LYS A 259 6.71 6.99 8.52
N PRO A 260 6.62 7.75 9.63
CA PRO A 260 6.97 9.18 9.67
C PRO A 260 8.41 9.43 9.19
N SER A 261 8.64 10.56 8.52
CA SER A 261 9.90 10.92 7.83
C SER A 261 11.15 10.92 8.69
N ASP A 262 11.00 11.02 10.00
CA ASP A 262 12.11 11.38 10.89
C ASP A 262 12.93 10.16 11.34
N ALA A 263 12.47 8.94 11.03
CA ALA A 263 13.11 7.69 11.42
C ALA A 263 13.90 6.99 10.29
N VAL A 264 13.81 7.45 9.03
CA VAL A 264 14.54 6.88 7.87
C VAL A 264 15.61 7.86 7.39
N ALA A 265 16.42 8.35 8.31
CA ALA A 265 17.64 9.08 8.02
C ALA A 265 18.85 8.19 8.35
N SER A 266 19.00 7.05 7.68
CA SER A 266 20.28 6.34 7.69
C SER A 266 21.24 7.00 6.70
N VAL A 267 22.36 7.45 7.24
CA VAL A 267 23.43 8.23 6.62
C VAL A 267 23.96 7.56 5.34
N SER A 268 23.90 8.27 4.21
CA SER A 268 24.79 8.06 3.07
C SER A 268 25.91 9.11 3.15
N SER A 269 27.17 8.67 3.03
CA SER A 269 28.38 9.52 3.03
C SER A 269 28.48 10.49 1.83
N SER A 270 27.54 10.46 0.90
CA SER A 270 27.34 11.53 -0.08
C SER A 270 26.25 12.46 0.43
N GLY A 271 26.60 13.72 0.76
CA GLY A 271 25.79 14.72 1.46
C GLY A 271 24.49 15.21 0.80
N ARG A 272 23.72 14.34 0.13
CA ARG A 272 22.35 14.61 -0.32
C ARG A 272 21.36 13.90 0.60
N ARG A 273 20.74 14.67 1.50
CA ARG A 273 19.53 14.26 2.23
C ARG A 273 18.39 14.01 1.23
N LYS A 274 18.22 12.77 0.78
CA LYS A 274 17.03 12.33 0.07
C LYS A 274 16.07 11.77 1.11
N THR A 275 15.00 12.52 1.39
CA THR A 275 13.97 12.09 2.34
C THR A 275 12.96 11.24 1.57
N TRP A 276 13.05 9.93 1.74
CA TRP A 276 12.25 8.93 1.05
C TRP A 276 11.03 8.55 1.89
N CYS A 277 9.95 9.34 1.81
CA CYS A 277 8.57 8.81 1.84
C CYS A 277 7.57 9.97 1.63
N TRP A 278 6.71 9.82 0.63
CA TRP A 278 5.69 10.79 0.23
C TRP A 278 4.43 10.75 1.15
N CYS A 279 4.22 9.70 1.95
CA CYS A 279 3.01 9.55 2.78
C CYS A 279 3.01 10.36 4.09
N SER A 280 4.16 10.66 4.69
CA SER A 280 4.23 10.94 6.13
C SER A 280 4.42 12.41 6.54
N ARG A 281 4.92 13.27 5.64
CA ARG A 281 4.98 14.74 5.92
C ARG A 281 3.60 15.41 5.93
N ALA A 282 2.54 14.66 5.62
CA ALA A 282 1.14 15.08 5.61
C ALA A 282 0.57 15.34 7.01
N ALA A 283 0.81 14.42 7.94
CA ALA A 283 0.10 14.38 9.22
C ALA A 283 0.55 15.45 10.21
N ALA A 284 1.78 15.96 10.07
CA ALA A 284 2.31 17.03 10.92
C ALA A 284 1.82 18.44 10.50
N SER A 285 1.33 18.61 9.26
CA SER A 285 0.99 19.92 8.72
C SER A 285 -0.43 20.41 9.00
N SER A 286 -1.30 19.55 9.55
CA SER A 286 -2.68 19.90 9.94
C SER A 286 -2.78 20.58 11.31
N ARG A 287 -1.65 20.75 12.03
CA ARG A 287 -1.63 21.35 13.38
C ARG A 287 -0.90 22.69 13.50
N ALA A 288 -0.37 23.26 12.41
CA ALA A 288 0.36 24.52 12.46
C ALA A 288 -0.22 25.56 11.49
N THR A 289 -1.24 26.27 11.95
CA THR A 289 -1.63 27.56 11.38
C THR A 289 -1.26 28.63 12.41
N LEU A 290 -0.21 29.42 12.11
CA LEU A 290 0.01 30.83 12.49
C LEU A 290 1.52 31.12 12.58
N ARG A 291 2.10 31.66 11.49
CA ARG A 291 2.76 32.98 11.43
C ARG A 291 3.51 33.15 10.11
N SER A 292 3.43 34.37 9.61
CA SER A 292 3.93 34.91 8.36
C SER A 292 5.45 34.86 8.21
N SER A 293 5.95 34.58 7.00
CA SER A 293 6.75 35.51 6.18
C SER A 293 7.40 34.79 4.99
N PHE A 294 7.62 35.58 3.94
CA PHE A 294 8.07 35.23 2.60
C PHE A 294 9.41 34.47 2.54
N SER A 295 9.49 33.43 1.71
CA SER A 295 10.70 33.08 0.96
C SER A 295 10.35 32.18 -0.22
N LYS A 296 10.81 32.57 -1.41
CA LYS A 296 10.70 31.84 -2.68
C LYS A 296 11.41 30.47 -2.56
N ARG A 297 10.69 29.41 -2.18
CA ARG A 297 11.13 28.01 -2.37
C ARG A 297 9.98 27.09 -2.77
N SER A 298 10.27 26.37 -3.85
CA SER A 298 9.75 25.08 -4.32
C SER A 298 8.29 24.95 -4.77
N SER A 299 8.13 24.88 -6.10
CA SER A 299 7.00 24.25 -6.78
C SER A 299 6.71 22.82 -6.28
N GLN A 300 7.71 22.11 -5.72
CA GLN A 300 7.54 20.79 -5.13
C GLN A 300 6.73 20.75 -3.81
N THR A 301 6.70 21.84 -3.02
CA THR A 301 5.94 21.85 -1.74
C THR A 301 4.42 21.97 -1.96
N ASN A 302 4.01 22.55 -3.10
CA ASN A 302 2.60 22.80 -3.40
C ASN A 302 1.90 21.54 -3.95
N LEU A 303 2.62 20.74 -4.75
CA LEU A 303 2.17 19.45 -5.28
C LEU A 303 1.94 18.40 -4.17
N PHE A 304 2.78 18.45 -3.12
CA PHE A 304 2.70 17.57 -1.95
C PHE A 304 1.39 17.75 -1.16
N ARG A 305 0.89 18.99 -1.01
CA ARG A 305 -0.41 19.26 -0.37
C ARG A 305 -1.60 18.80 -1.21
N GLN A 306 -1.47 18.76 -2.54
CA GLN A 306 -2.55 18.32 -3.43
C GLN A 306 -2.75 16.81 -3.37
N ILE A 307 -1.69 16.02 -3.44
CA ILE A 307 -1.76 14.53 -3.39
C ILE A 307 -2.27 14.04 -2.03
N LEU A 308 -1.90 14.70 -0.93
CA LEU A 308 -2.28 14.27 0.42
C LEU A 308 -3.71 14.66 0.83
N LYS A 309 -4.33 15.65 0.15
CA LYS A 309 -5.79 15.87 0.24
C LYS A 309 -6.59 14.69 -0.32
N LEU A 310 -5.97 13.78 -1.07
CA LEU A 310 -6.62 12.64 -1.71
C LEU A 310 -6.60 11.36 -0.85
N TRP A 311 -5.80 11.30 0.22
CA TRP A 311 -5.73 10.13 1.10
C TRP A 311 -7.06 9.76 1.79
N PRO A 312 -7.90 10.71 2.26
CA PRO A 312 -9.21 10.39 2.85
C PRO A 312 -10.19 9.74 1.86
N VAL A 313 -9.91 9.79 0.56
CA VAL A 313 -10.78 9.30 -0.51
C VAL A 313 -10.75 7.77 -0.63
N PHE A 314 -9.63 7.14 -0.30
CA PHE A 314 -9.44 5.69 -0.46
C PHE A 314 -9.74 4.87 0.80
N GLY A 315 -9.93 5.52 1.95
CA GLY A 315 -10.11 4.87 3.25
C GLY A 315 -11.54 4.82 3.79
N ASN A 316 -12.55 5.24 3.03
CA ASN A 316 -13.92 5.38 3.56
C ASN A 316 -14.96 4.76 2.61
N GLU A 317 -15.04 3.43 2.61
CA GLU A 317 -16.04 2.65 1.84
C GLU A 317 -17.45 2.65 2.46
N SER A 318 -17.74 3.51 3.44
CA SER A 318 -19.00 3.42 4.20
C SER A 318 -19.52 4.77 4.69
N ARG A 319 -19.87 5.68 3.77
CA ARG A 319 -20.82 6.77 4.10
C ARG A 319 -22.03 6.73 3.17
N PRO A 320 -23.24 6.40 3.68
CA PRO A 320 -24.46 6.67 2.94
C PRO A 320 -24.65 8.19 2.83
N GLN A 321 -24.95 8.66 1.62
CA GLN A 321 -25.36 10.04 1.36
C GLN A 321 -26.74 10.30 1.98
N PRO A 322 -26.98 11.43 2.65
CA PRO A 322 -28.29 11.77 3.18
C PRO A 322 -29.18 12.27 2.03
N GLY A 323 -30.25 11.53 1.72
CA GLY A 323 -31.30 12.03 0.83
C GLY A 323 -31.88 11.02 -0.14
N LEU A 324 -32.53 9.98 0.37
CA LEU A 324 -33.64 9.32 -0.34
C LEU A 324 -34.66 8.93 0.72
N ARG A 325 -35.66 9.81 0.92
CA ARG A 325 -36.86 9.46 1.66
C ARG A 325 -37.50 8.28 0.93
N ARG A 326 -37.55 7.11 1.57
CA ARG A 326 -38.51 6.06 1.20
C ARG A 326 -39.89 6.69 1.29
N ARG A 327 -40.57 6.85 0.15
CA ARG A 327 -42.03 6.97 0.16
C ARG A 327 -42.55 5.58 0.54
N GLU A 328 -43.12 5.50 1.74
CA GLU A 328 -44.01 4.40 2.12
C GLU A 328 -45.19 4.39 1.15
N GLY A 329 -45.31 3.31 0.38
CA GLY A 329 -46.50 2.99 -0.39
C GLY A 329 -47.45 2.19 0.49
N SER A 330 -48.61 2.78 0.78
CA SER A 330 -49.75 2.15 1.45
C SER A 330 -50.30 0.97 0.63
N PRO A 331 -50.85 -0.08 1.26
CA PRO A 331 -51.41 -1.24 0.56
C PRO A 331 -52.88 -0.99 0.21
N ASN A 332 -53.31 -1.37 -1.01
CA ASN A 332 -54.65 -1.93 -1.22
C ASN A 332 -54.93 -2.46 -2.64
N HIS A 333 -55.74 -3.53 -2.63
CA HIS A 333 -56.63 -4.07 -3.67
C HIS A 333 -56.15 -5.12 -4.67
N THR A 334 -56.42 -6.38 -4.30
CA THR A 334 -57.32 -7.36 -4.97
C THR A 334 -57.30 -7.44 -6.50
N ARG A 335 -56.76 -8.52 -7.07
CA ARG A 335 -57.46 -9.74 -7.48
C ARG A 335 -56.44 -10.80 -7.88
#